data_AF-A0A561SJ87-F1
#
_entry.id   AF-A0A561SJ87-F1
#
_cell.length_a   1.000
_cell.length_b   1.000
_cell.length_c   1.000
_cell.angle_alpha   90.00
_cell.angle_beta   90.00
_cell.angle_gamma   90.00
#
_symmetry.space_group_name_H-M   'P 1'
#
loop_
_entity.id
_entity.type
_entity.pdbx_description
1 polymer ?
#
loop_
_entity_poly.entity_id
_entity_poly.type
_entity_poly.pdbx_seq_one_letter_code
_entity_poly.pdbx_strand_id
1 'polypeptide(L)'
;MAARSVTPRRGPSDLLPFYYGSKARSVLEFLRRRFNTTTQRVNAVTFALAAVLIAGVNLYALGLILEALLGWSLELAIPIAALVVLSYTFLGGLSAAIYNEVLQFFVILALLIPLTVACLARVGSWEGLRDAVSGLPPGPEQLSSWPGTPLTEIASPFLSVLGIVFVLSFGVLDHQLRGGATYAVGAQHVGGAPQTDHRRVLQGVDPAGRGDPRHGRRRPGAAADHVEGGWS
;
A
#
# COMPACT_ATOMS: atom_id res chain seq x y z
N MET A 1 37.50 25.81 -34.23
CA MET A 1 36.69 24.66 -34.68
C MET A 1 36.21 23.93 -33.42
N ALA A 2 34.97 24.19 -32.98
CA ALA A 2 34.48 23.78 -31.67
C ALA A 2 33.87 22.36 -31.73
N ALA A 3 34.46 21.42 -31.00
CA ALA A 3 33.92 20.08 -30.84
C ALA A 3 32.66 20.14 -29.97
N ARG A 4 31.50 19.80 -30.55
CA ARG A 4 30.24 19.63 -29.81
C ARG A 4 30.35 18.38 -28.93
N SER A 5 30.23 18.57 -27.62
CA SER A 5 30.05 17.48 -26.67
C SER A 5 28.69 16.83 -26.91
N VAL A 6 28.73 15.59 -27.39
CA VAL A 6 27.57 14.71 -27.49
C VAL A 6 27.15 14.35 -26.07
N THR A 7 26.03 14.87 -25.61
CA THR A 7 25.36 14.40 -24.39
C THR A 7 24.78 13.02 -24.66
N PRO A 8 25.12 11.98 -23.89
CA PRO A 8 24.54 10.65 -24.08
C PRO A 8 23.05 10.71 -23.72
N ARG A 9 22.22 10.26 -24.66
CA ARG A 9 20.76 10.17 -24.53
C ARG A 9 20.45 9.00 -23.57
N ARG A 10 20.10 9.31 -22.31
CA ARG A 10 19.65 8.31 -21.33
C ARG A 10 18.47 7.53 -21.90
N GLY A 11 18.60 6.21 -21.97
CA GLY A 11 17.55 5.32 -22.45
C GLY A 11 16.49 5.07 -21.37
N PRO A 12 15.30 4.55 -21.72
CA PRO A 12 14.25 4.20 -20.75
C PRO A 12 14.70 3.18 -19.68
N SER A 13 15.80 2.46 -19.92
CA SER A 13 16.43 1.52 -18.98
C SER A 13 17.09 2.19 -17.77
N ASP A 14 17.37 3.50 -17.82
CA ASP A 14 18.06 4.24 -16.76
C ASP A 14 17.13 4.64 -15.60
N LEU A 15 15.81 4.38 -15.72
CA LEU A 15 14.82 4.65 -14.67
C LEU A 15 14.64 3.49 -13.67
N LEU A 16 15.16 2.31 -14.00
CA LEU A 16 15.04 1.10 -13.18
C LEU A 16 15.79 1.11 -11.82
N PRO A 17 16.87 1.88 -11.56
CA PRO A 17 17.60 1.77 -10.29
C PRO A 17 16.89 2.40 -9.08
N PHE A 18 15.82 3.17 -9.25
CA PHE A 18 15.13 3.82 -8.12
C PHE A 18 14.05 2.95 -7.47
N TYR A 19 13.57 1.89 -8.13
CA TYR A 19 12.44 1.09 -7.63
C TYR A 19 12.85 0.01 -6.62
N TYR A 20 14.10 -0.44 -6.64
CA TYR A 20 14.60 -1.53 -5.78
C TYR A 20 15.13 -1.05 -4.40
N GLY A 21 15.09 0.25 -4.10
CA GLY A 21 15.71 0.84 -2.90
C GLY A 21 14.84 0.89 -1.65
N SER A 22 13.52 0.75 -1.75
CA SER A 22 12.62 0.79 -0.59
C SER A 22 12.51 -0.60 0.04
N LYS A 23 13.46 -0.95 0.92
CA LYS A 23 13.48 -2.20 1.72
C LYS A 23 12.29 -2.35 2.71
N ALA A 24 11.11 -1.86 2.36
CA ALA A 24 9.90 -1.97 3.16
C ALA A 24 9.26 -3.34 2.90
N ARG A 25 9.06 -4.11 3.97
CA ARG A 25 8.54 -5.49 3.88
C ARG A 25 7.01 -5.56 3.83
N SER A 26 6.32 -4.44 4.01
CA SER A 26 4.86 -4.32 3.96
C SER A 26 4.42 -2.87 3.74
N VAL A 27 3.18 -2.68 3.29
CA VAL A 27 2.57 -1.36 3.05
C VAL A 27 2.62 -0.47 4.31
N LEU A 28 2.42 -1.05 5.50
CA LEU A 28 2.53 -0.33 6.77
C LEU A 28 3.97 0.11 7.08
N GLU A 29 4.96 -0.73 6.79
CA GLU A 29 6.37 -0.38 6.99
C GLU A 29 6.82 0.71 6.01
N PHE A 30 6.24 0.74 4.80
CA PHE A 30 6.43 1.85 3.87
C PHE A 30 5.83 3.16 4.42
N LEU A 31 4.60 3.12 4.95
CA LEU A 31 3.95 4.29 5.55
C LEU A 31 4.70 4.83 6.78
N ARG A 32 5.25 3.93 7.61
CA ARG A 32 6.12 4.32 8.74
C ARG A 32 7.32 5.14 8.29
N ARG A 33 8.01 4.70 7.23
CA ARG A 33 9.19 5.38 6.69
C ARG A 33 8.85 6.73 6.07
N ARG A 34 7.61 6.94 5.63
CA ARG A 34 7.18 8.15 4.93
C ARG A 34 6.46 9.19 5.81
N PHE A 35 5.70 8.78 6.83
CA PHE A 35 4.72 9.62 7.54
C PHE A 35 4.73 9.50 9.07
N ASN A 36 5.76 8.89 9.66
CA ASN A 36 5.97 8.69 11.12
C ASN A 36 5.16 7.54 11.76
N THR A 37 5.61 7.09 12.94
CA THR A 37 5.09 5.90 13.64
C THR A 37 3.65 6.05 14.14
N THR A 38 3.19 7.26 14.49
CA THR A 38 1.80 7.50 14.95
C THR A 38 0.79 7.19 13.85
N THR A 39 1.04 7.66 12.63
CA THR A 39 0.22 7.40 11.44
C THR A 39 0.16 5.91 11.11
N GLN A 40 1.29 5.20 11.24
CA GLN A 40 1.34 3.75 11.07
C GLN A 40 0.45 3.01 12.06
N ARG A 41 0.46 3.39 13.35
CA ARG A 41 -0.34 2.73 14.38
C ARG A 41 -1.83 2.92 14.16
N VAL A 42 -2.26 4.13 13.81
CA VAL A 42 -3.68 4.39 13.49
C VAL A 42 -4.10 3.54 12.29
N ASN A 43 -3.31 3.52 11.22
CA ASN A 43 -3.63 2.70 10.04
C ASN A 43 -3.61 1.19 10.34
N ALA A 44 -2.70 0.72 11.20
CA ALA A 44 -2.65 -0.66 11.64
C ALA A 44 -3.91 -1.07 12.41
N VAL A 45 -4.37 -0.22 13.33
CA VAL A 45 -5.58 -0.47 14.11
C VAL A 45 -6.81 -0.46 13.20
N THR A 46 -6.92 0.50 12.29
CA THR A 46 -8.02 0.54 11.30
C THR A 46 -8.04 -0.72 10.44
N PHE A 47 -6.88 -1.14 9.93
CA PHE A 47 -6.77 -2.36 9.12
C PHE A 47 -7.10 -3.63 9.92
N ALA A 48 -6.59 -3.74 11.16
CA ALA A 48 -6.89 -4.86 12.03
C ALA A 48 -8.38 -4.93 12.39
N LEU A 49 -9.01 -3.80 12.69
CA LEU A 49 -10.45 -3.72 12.95
C LEU A 49 -11.27 -4.16 11.73
N ALA A 50 -10.93 -3.65 10.55
CA ALA A 50 -11.57 -4.06 9.30
C ALA A 50 -11.40 -5.56 9.06
N ALA A 51 -10.21 -6.11 9.29
CA ALA A 51 -9.94 -7.54 9.14
C ALA A 51 -10.80 -8.40 10.09
N VAL A 52 -10.97 -7.99 11.35
CA VAL A 52 -11.83 -8.68 12.31
C VAL A 52 -13.30 -8.63 11.89
N LEU A 53 -13.79 -7.47 11.42
CA LEU A 53 -15.16 -7.33 10.95
C LEU A 53 -15.43 -8.21 9.72
N ILE A 54 -14.50 -8.23 8.75
CA ILE A 54 -14.58 -9.09 7.57
C ILE A 54 -14.57 -10.57 7.97
N ALA A 55 -13.69 -10.96 8.88
CA ALA A 55 -13.64 -12.33 9.41
C ALA A 55 -14.96 -12.71 10.10
N GLY A 56 -15.58 -11.79 10.85
CA GLY A 56 -16.88 -12.00 11.49
C GLY A 56 -18.00 -12.27 10.48
N VAL A 57 -18.08 -11.49 9.40
CA VAL A 57 -19.06 -11.72 8.32
C VAL A 57 -18.84 -13.07 7.64
N ASN A 58 -17.58 -13.42 7.34
CA ASN A 58 -17.25 -14.70 6.72
C ASN A 58 -17.56 -15.88 7.64
N LEU A 59 -17.31 -15.75 8.94
CA LEU A 59 -17.63 -16.76 9.94
C LEU A 59 -19.14 -16.95 10.09
N TYR A 60 -19.92 -15.87 10.05
CA TYR A 60 -21.39 -15.96 10.05
C TYR A 60 -21.91 -16.68 8.79
N ALA A 61 -21.37 -16.35 7.62
CA ALA A 61 -21.70 -17.05 6.38
C ALA A 61 -21.37 -18.55 6.45
N LEU A 62 -20.24 -18.91 7.05
CA LEU A 62 -19.89 -20.30 7.33
C LEU A 62 -20.91 -20.96 8.29
N GLY A 63 -21.36 -20.25 9.32
CA GLY A 63 -22.42 -20.69 10.23
C GLY A 63 -23.72 -21.04 9.50
N LEU A 64 -24.17 -20.17 8.58
CA LEU A 64 -25.37 -20.42 7.75
C LEU A 64 -25.20 -21.66 6.87
N ILE A 65 -24.00 -21.89 6.33
CA ILE A 65 -23.71 -23.10 5.55
C ILE A 65 -23.79 -24.34 6.44
N LEU A 66 -23.22 -24.30 7.65
CA LEU A 66 -23.30 -25.43 8.59
C LEU A 66 -24.73 -25.71 9.05
N GLU A 67 -25.53 -24.67 9.27
CA GLU A 67 -26.95 -24.80 9.56
C GLU A 67 -27.69 -25.46 8.39
N ALA A 68 -27.47 -25.00 7.16
CA ALA A 68 -28.13 -25.55 5.98
C ALA A 68 -27.72 -26.99 5.65
N LEU A 69 -26.47 -27.38 5.92
CA LEU A 69 -25.93 -28.69 5.57
C LEU A 69 -26.09 -29.74 6.69
N LEU A 70 -25.86 -29.35 7.94
CA LEU A 70 -25.87 -30.26 9.09
C LEU A 70 -27.10 -30.07 10.00
N GLY A 71 -27.90 -29.03 9.79
CA GLY A 71 -29.04 -28.70 10.64
C GLY A 71 -28.64 -28.15 12.01
N TRP A 72 -27.40 -27.67 12.17
CA TRP A 72 -26.92 -27.12 13.45
C TRP A 72 -27.44 -25.71 13.65
N SER A 73 -27.94 -25.38 14.85
CA SER A 73 -28.33 -24.00 15.17
C SER A 73 -27.12 -23.06 15.08
N LEU A 74 -27.33 -21.82 14.65
CA LEU A 74 -26.26 -20.82 14.54
C LEU A 74 -25.51 -20.59 15.86
N GLU A 75 -26.23 -20.65 16.98
CA GLU A 75 -25.65 -20.52 18.33
C GLU A 75 -24.60 -21.59 18.64
N LEU A 76 -24.74 -22.79 18.07
CA LEU A 76 -23.78 -23.88 18.18
C LEU A 76 -22.73 -23.82 17.07
N ALA A 77 -23.16 -23.58 15.83
CA ALA A 77 -22.30 -23.65 14.64
C ALA A 77 -21.19 -22.59 14.66
N ILE A 78 -21.52 -21.35 15.03
CA ILE A 78 -20.57 -20.23 15.03
C ILE A 78 -19.40 -20.45 16.00
N PRO A 79 -19.59 -20.72 17.31
CA PRO A 79 -18.47 -20.90 18.23
C PRO A 79 -17.60 -22.12 17.90
N ILE A 80 -18.19 -23.21 17.40
CA ILE A 80 -17.43 -24.39 16.96
C ILE A 80 -16.57 -24.06 15.74
N ALA A 81 -17.17 -23.43 14.71
CA ALA A 81 -16.44 -22.99 13.54
C ALA A 81 -15.33 -21.99 13.89
N ALA A 82 -15.61 -21.04 14.79
CA ALA A 82 -14.63 -20.10 15.30
C ALA A 82 -13.46 -20.82 15.95
N LEU A 83 -13.72 -21.79 16.83
CA LEU A 83 -12.69 -22.56 17.51
C LEU A 83 -11.78 -23.29 16.52
N VAL A 84 -12.36 -23.96 15.52
CA VAL A 84 -11.60 -24.65 14.48
C VAL A 84 -10.75 -23.66 13.68
N VAL A 85 -11.35 -22.58 13.18
CA VAL A 85 -10.66 -21.55 12.39
C VAL A 85 -9.52 -20.90 13.17
N LEU A 86 -9.80 -20.54 14.40
CA LEU A 86 -8.87 -19.88 15.30
C LEU A 86 -7.70 -20.80 15.64
N SER A 87 -7.96 -22.10 15.86
CA SER A 87 -6.92 -23.09 16.18
C SER A 87 -5.85 -23.19 15.09
N TYR A 88 -6.24 -23.46 13.83
CA TYR A 88 -5.24 -23.59 12.76
C TYR A 88 -4.59 -22.24 12.40
N THR A 89 -5.31 -21.13 12.58
CA THR A 89 -4.78 -19.78 12.31
C THR A 89 -3.70 -19.40 13.32
N PHE A 90 -3.92 -19.66 14.61
CA PHE A 90 -2.91 -19.36 15.64
C PHE A 90 -1.70 -20.28 15.58
N LEU A 91 -1.90 -21.57 15.36
CA LEU A 91 -0.78 -22.54 15.35
C LEU A 91 0.14 -22.36 14.13
N GLY A 92 -0.38 -21.84 13.03
CA GLY A 92 0.32 -21.88 11.74
C GLY A 92 1.18 -20.66 11.39
N GLY A 93 0.93 -19.50 11.97
CA GLY A 93 1.66 -18.26 11.66
C GLY A 93 1.59 -17.84 10.18
N LEU A 94 2.54 -16.98 9.76
CA LEU A 94 2.56 -16.39 8.40
C LEU A 94 2.73 -17.44 7.29
N SER A 95 3.52 -18.49 7.52
CA SER A 95 3.73 -19.54 6.52
C SER A 95 2.49 -20.39 6.31
N ALA A 96 1.78 -20.79 7.37
CA ALA A 96 0.54 -21.53 7.21
C ALA A 96 -0.56 -20.71 6.55
N ALA A 97 -0.60 -19.38 6.78
CA ALA A 97 -1.53 -18.51 6.06
C ALA A 97 -1.30 -18.59 4.54
N ILE A 98 -0.04 -18.56 4.09
CA ILE A 98 0.29 -18.70 2.67
C ILE A 98 -0.11 -20.08 2.14
N TYR A 99 0.17 -21.15 2.89
CA TYR A 99 -0.27 -22.51 2.49
C TYR A 99 -1.80 -22.61 2.39
N ASN A 100 -2.54 -21.97 3.30
CA ASN A 100 -4.00 -21.93 3.26
C ASN A 100 -4.52 -21.18 2.03
N GLU A 101 -3.93 -20.04 1.66
CA GLU A 101 -4.32 -19.32 0.44
C GLU A 101 -4.11 -20.18 -0.81
N VAL A 102 -2.98 -20.88 -0.90
CA VAL A 102 -2.68 -21.78 -2.02
C VAL A 102 -3.63 -22.97 -2.05
N LEU A 103 -3.89 -23.61 -0.90
CA LEU A 103 -4.82 -24.74 -0.80
C LEU A 103 -6.24 -24.30 -1.18
N GLN A 104 -6.69 -23.14 -0.68
CA GLN A 104 -8.02 -22.59 -0.97
C GLN A 104 -8.20 -22.31 -2.46
N PHE A 105 -7.16 -21.83 -3.15
CA PHE A 105 -7.20 -21.68 -4.61
C PHE A 105 -7.52 -23.00 -5.32
N PHE A 106 -6.82 -24.09 -4.98
CA PHE A 106 -7.08 -25.40 -5.60
C PHE A 106 -8.45 -25.99 -5.21
N VAL A 107 -8.87 -25.82 -3.95
CA VAL A 107 -10.18 -26.29 -3.49
C VAL A 107 -11.31 -25.56 -4.23
N ILE A 108 -11.21 -24.23 -4.39
CA ILE A 108 -12.19 -23.45 -5.15
C ILE A 108 -12.24 -23.94 -6.60
N LEU A 109 -11.09 -24.18 -7.25
CA LEU A 109 -11.08 -24.71 -8.62
C LEU A 109 -11.72 -26.10 -8.70
N ALA A 110 -11.39 -26.99 -7.76
CA ALA A 110 -11.92 -28.34 -7.71
C ALA A 110 -13.43 -28.40 -7.48
N LEU A 111 -14.01 -27.41 -6.77
CA LEU A 111 -15.46 -27.29 -6.58
C LEU A 111 -16.14 -26.56 -7.74
N LEU A 112 -15.58 -25.42 -8.16
CA LEU A 112 -16.23 -24.52 -9.11
C LEU A 112 -16.24 -25.07 -10.53
N ILE A 113 -15.18 -25.75 -10.99
CA ILE A 113 -15.13 -26.33 -12.33
C ILE A 113 -16.23 -27.38 -12.54
N PRO A 114 -16.32 -28.46 -11.74
CA PRO A 114 -17.37 -29.46 -11.95
C PRO A 114 -18.76 -28.89 -11.67
N LEU A 115 -18.91 -27.98 -10.70
CA LEU A 115 -20.18 -27.28 -10.47
C LEU A 115 -20.62 -26.52 -11.72
N THR A 116 -19.72 -25.77 -12.35
CA THR A 116 -20.00 -25.01 -13.57
C THR A 116 -20.35 -25.94 -14.73
N VAL A 117 -19.62 -27.03 -14.92
CA VAL A 117 -19.89 -28.02 -15.97
C VAL A 117 -21.26 -28.69 -15.74
N ALA A 118 -21.57 -29.07 -14.50
CA ALA A 118 -22.87 -29.67 -14.15
C ALA A 118 -24.03 -28.68 -14.37
N CYS A 119 -23.86 -27.41 -14.00
CA CYS A 119 -24.83 -26.37 -14.27
C CYS A 119 -25.02 -26.15 -15.78
N LEU A 120 -23.94 -26.07 -16.54
CA LEU A 120 -23.99 -25.88 -17.99
C LEU A 120 -24.67 -27.07 -18.69
N ALA A 121 -24.39 -28.30 -18.26
CA ALA A 121 -25.07 -29.49 -18.75
C ALA A 121 -26.57 -29.46 -18.46
N ARG A 122 -27.00 -28.96 -17.29
CA ARG A 122 -28.43 -28.82 -16.94
C ARG A 122 -29.18 -27.76 -17.75
N VAL A 123 -28.48 -26.71 -18.19
CA VAL A 123 -29.09 -25.61 -18.95
C VAL A 123 -29.11 -25.90 -20.47
N GLY A 124 -28.60 -27.05 -20.92
CA GLY A 124 -28.58 -27.40 -22.34
C GLY A 124 -27.31 -26.95 -23.04
N SER A 125 -26.18 -26.96 -22.33
CA SER A 125 -24.85 -26.53 -22.78
C SER A 125 -24.75 -25.02 -23.04
N TRP A 126 -23.68 -24.60 -23.73
CA TRP A 126 -23.47 -23.20 -24.09
C TRP A 126 -24.64 -22.61 -24.89
N GLU A 127 -25.26 -23.41 -25.76
CA GLU A 127 -26.38 -22.98 -26.59
C GLU A 127 -27.62 -22.69 -25.75
N GLY A 128 -28.01 -23.61 -24.86
CA GLY A 128 -29.13 -23.38 -23.95
C GLY A 128 -28.91 -22.22 -22.98
N LEU A 129 -27.66 -21.99 -22.54
CA LEU A 129 -27.32 -20.81 -21.76
C LEU A 129 -27.48 -19.52 -22.57
N ARG A 130 -26.97 -19.52 -23.82
CA ARG A 130 -27.08 -18.39 -24.73
C ARG A 130 -28.54 -18.04 -25.01
N ASP A 131 -29.38 -19.05 -25.25
CA ASP A 131 -30.80 -18.88 -25.53
C ASP A 131 -31.55 -18.37 -24.29
N ALA A 132 -31.25 -18.92 -23.12
CA ALA A 132 -31.84 -18.46 -21.85
C ALA A 132 -31.49 -16.99 -21.55
N VAL A 133 -30.24 -16.59 -21.78
CA VAL A 133 -29.77 -15.20 -21.59
C VAL A 133 -30.38 -14.27 -22.63
N SER A 134 -30.42 -14.69 -23.90
CA SER A 134 -30.96 -13.87 -25.01
C SER A 134 -32.47 -13.70 -24.94
N GLY A 135 -33.17 -14.62 -24.25
CA GLY A 135 -34.62 -14.55 -24.02
C GLY A 135 -35.03 -13.58 -22.90
N LEU A 136 -34.10 -13.12 -22.07
CA LEU A 136 -34.36 -12.16 -21.00
C LEU A 136 -34.16 -10.72 -21.52
N PRO A 137 -35.06 -9.76 -21.21
CA PRO A 137 -34.80 -8.33 -21.50
C PRO A 137 -33.50 -7.87 -20.82
N PRO A 138 -32.59 -7.09 -21.45
CA PRO A 138 -32.67 -6.41 -22.76
C PRO A 138 -32.26 -7.23 -24.02
N GLY A 139 -32.22 -8.56 -23.95
CA GLY A 139 -32.02 -9.43 -25.12
C GLY A 139 -30.54 -9.77 -25.40
N PRO A 140 -30.15 -10.03 -26.67
CA PRO A 140 -28.81 -10.53 -27.04
C PRO A 140 -27.64 -9.64 -26.62
N GLU A 141 -27.90 -8.36 -26.31
CA GLU A 141 -26.88 -7.41 -25.82
C GLU A 141 -26.25 -7.86 -24.48
N GLN A 142 -26.93 -8.69 -23.69
CA GLN A 142 -26.39 -9.26 -22.46
C GLN A 142 -25.16 -10.15 -22.69
N LEU A 143 -24.98 -10.71 -23.89
CA LEU A 143 -23.82 -11.53 -24.24
C LEU A 143 -22.58 -10.68 -24.57
N SER A 144 -22.76 -9.37 -24.75
CA SER A 144 -21.67 -8.45 -24.96
C SER A 144 -21.20 -7.89 -23.61
N SER A 145 -19.99 -8.24 -23.20
CA SER A 145 -19.32 -7.61 -22.03
C SER A 145 -18.86 -6.18 -22.33
N TRP A 146 -19.09 -5.72 -23.55
CA TRP A 146 -18.62 -4.47 -24.12
C TRP A 146 -19.66 -3.95 -25.11
N PRO A 147 -20.19 -2.72 -24.95
CA PRO A 147 -19.66 -1.62 -24.13
C PRO A 147 -20.46 -1.36 -22.84
N GLY A 148 -19.82 -0.74 -21.84
CA GLY A 148 -20.43 -0.37 -20.54
C GLY A 148 -21.50 0.74 -20.60
N THR A 149 -22.17 0.90 -21.75
CA THR A 149 -23.27 1.85 -21.94
C THR A 149 -24.40 1.66 -20.92
N PRO A 150 -24.73 0.44 -20.42
CA PRO A 150 -25.73 0.30 -19.35
C PRO A 150 -25.27 0.84 -17.99
N LEU A 151 -23.96 0.88 -17.72
CA LEU A 151 -23.40 1.37 -16.45
C LEU A 151 -23.29 2.90 -16.40
N THR A 152 -23.24 3.54 -17.56
CA THR A 152 -23.01 5.00 -17.68
C THR A 152 -24.21 5.74 -18.24
N GLU A 153 -25.20 5.02 -18.78
CA GLU A 153 -26.33 5.54 -19.57
C GLU A 153 -25.90 6.40 -20.78
N ILE A 154 -24.61 6.37 -21.13
CA ILE A 154 -24.05 7.07 -22.29
C ILE A 154 -24.22 6.15 -23.51
N ALA A 155 -24.99 6.59 -24.51
CA ALA A 155 -25.27 5.78 -25.70
C ALA A 155 -24.03 5.45 -26.55
N SER A 156 -22.95 6.24 -26.47
CA SER A 156 -21.71 6.00 -27.20
C SER A 156 -20.77 5.06 -26.43
N PRO A 157 -20.39 3.90 -27.00
CA PRO A 157 -19.41 2.97 -26.43
C PRO A 157 -18.09 3.63 -26.01
N PHE A 158 -17.58 4.52 -26.86
CA PHE A 158 -16.30 5.20 -26.65
C PHE A 158 -16.40 6.23 -25.50
N LEU A 159 -17.49 7.01 -25.47
CA LEU A 159 -17.71 8.00 -24.41
C LEU A 159 -18.04 7.35 -23.07
N SER A 160 -18.74 6.21 -23.07
CA SER A 160 -18.99 5.42 -21.87
C SER A 160 -17.68 4.99 -21.20
N VAL A 161 -16.73 4.47 -21.98
CA VAL A 161 -15.41 4.07 -21.48
C VAL A 161 -14.62 5.27 -20.99
N LEU A 162 -14.60 6.37 -21.74
CA LEU A 162 -13.99 7.62 -21.27
C LEU A 162 -14.62 8.09 -19.97
N GLY A 163 -15.95 7.99 -19.83
CA GLY A 163 -16.67 8.32 -18.60
C GLY A 163 -16.28 7.43 -17.43
N ILE A 164 -16.26 6.10 -17.59
CA ILE A 164 -15.84 5.15 -16.56
C ILE A 164 -14.38 5.41 -16.16
N VAL A 165 -13.48 5.53 -17.13
CA VAL A 165 -12.06 5.79 -16.88
C VAL A 165 -11.88 7.14 -16.19
N PHE A 166 -12.62 8.17 -16.60
CA PHE A 166 -12.58 9.49 -15.98
C PHE A 166 -13.11 9.44 -14.53
N VAL A 167 -14.26 8.81 -14.28
CA VAL A 167 -14.85 8.70 -12.94
C VAL A 167 -13.97 7.87 -12.00
N LEU A 168 -13.43 6.74 -12.45
CA LEU A 168 -12.51 5.92 -11.65
C LEU A 168 -11.18 6.65 -11.41
N SER A 169 -10.65 7.36 -12.41
CA SER A 169 -9.44 8.16 -12.27
C SER A 169 -9.66 9.34 -11.33
N PHE A 170 -10.81 10.00 -11.38
CA PHE A 170 -11.15 11.11 -10.49
C PHE A 170 -11.43 10.62 -9.07
N GLY A 171 -12.05 9.45 -8.89
CA GLY A 171 -12.21 8.82 -7.58
C GLY A 171 -10.87 8.47 -6.94
N VAL A 172 -9.93 7.94 -7.74
CA VAL A 172 -8.53 7.75 -7.30
C VAL A 172 -7.86 9.09 -7.03
N LEU A 173 -8.02 10.10 -7.89
CA LEU A 173 -7.41 11.42 -7.74
C LEU A 173 -7.96 12.17 -6.50
N ASP A 174 -9.26 12.13 -6.23
CA ASP A 174 -9.89 12.70 -5.04
C ASP A 174 -9.35 12.02 -3.77
N HIS A 175 -9.21 10.69 -3.79
CA HIS A 175 -8.55 9.96 -2.71
C HIS A 175 -7.10 10.43 -2.49
N GLN A 176 -6.36 10.75 -3.56
CA GLN A 176 -5.00 11.30 -3.46
C GLN A 176 -4.97 12.77 -3.00
N LEU A 177 -5.93 13.59 -3.42
CA LEU A 177 -6.01 15.02 -3.08
C LEU A 177 -6.44 15.24 -1.62
N ARG A 178 -7.36 14.43 -1.11
CA ARG A 178 -7.73 14.41 0.32
C ARG A 178 -6.57 13.96 1.19
N GLY A 179 -5.77 13.01 0.70
CA GLY A 179 -4.48 12.64 1.29
C GLY A 179 -3.50 13.82 1.29
N GLY A 180 -3.33 14.54 0.18
CA GLY A 180 -2.38 15.65 0.06
C GLY A 180 -2.72 16.92 0.84
N ALA A 181 -4.01 17.29 0.90
CA ALA A 181 -4.46 18.53 1.54
C ALA A 181 -4.31 18.51 3.07
N THR A 182 -4.46 17.34 3.69
CA THR A 182 -4.24 17.15 5.14
C THR A 182 -2.76 17.34 5.53
N TYR A 183 -1.81 17.03 4.63
CA TYR A 183 -0.39 17.31 4.86
C TYR A 183 0.00 18.77 4.64
N ALA A 184 -0.68 19.49 3.73
CA ALA A 184 -0.40 20.91 3.46
C ALA A 184 -0.91 21.83 4.59
N VAL A 185 -2.07 21.53 5.18
CA VAL A 185 -2.64 22.31 6.29
C VAL A 185 -1.84 22.11 7.59
N GLY A 186 -1.29 20.92 7.84
CA GLY A 186 -0.42 20.65 8.98
C GLY A 186 0.95 21.36 8.92
N ALA A 187 1.49 21.60 7.72
CA ALA A 187 2.77 22.29 7.54
C ALA A 187 2.70 23.80 7.79
N GLN A 188 1.52 24.41 7.62
CA GLN A 188 1.33 25.86 7.86
C GLN A 188 1.20 26.22 9.35
N HIS A 189 0.86 25.27 10.21
CA HIS A 189 0.74 25.50 11.66
C HIS A 189 2.02 25.20 12.47
N VAL A 190 3.07 24.67 11.84
CA VAL A 190 4.33 24.32 12.53
C VAL A 190 5.52 25.21 12.07
N GLY A 191 5.28 26.14 11.15
CA GLY A 191 6.29 27.09 10.64
C GLY A 191 6.57 28.29 11.55
N GLY A 192 6.75 28.06 12.86
CA GLY A 192 7.23 29.07 13.82
C GLY A 192 8.61 28.71 14.36
N ALA A 193 9.57 28.43 13.48
CA ALA A 193 10.96 28.23 13.90
C ALA A 193 11.60 29.60 14.16
N PRO A 194 12.29 29.81 15.30
CA PRO A 194 13.08 31.02 15.52
C PRO A 194 14.16 31.09 14.45
N GLN A 195 14.12 32.12 13.63
CA GLN A 195 15.14 32.38 12.63
C GLN A 195 16.44 32.75 13.37
N THR A 196 17.30 31.76 13.60
CA THR A 196 18.67 32.02 14.04
C THR A 196 19.37 32.78 12.91
N ASP A 197 19.50 34.09 13.12
CA ASP A 197 20.18 35.01 12.22
C ASP A 197 21.67 34.68 12.15
N HIS A 198 22.02 33.77 11.23
CA HIS A 198 23.39 33.34 10.98
C HIS A 198 24.29 34.46 10.44
N ARG A 199 23.76 35.68 10.16
CA ARG A 199 24.59 36.83 9.78
C ARG A 199 25.25 37.56 10.95
N ARG A 200 24.80 37.36 12.19
CA ARG A 200 25.46 37.98 13.37
C ARG A 200 26.78 37.33 13.78
N VAL A 201 27.08 36.13 13.29
CA VAL A 201 28.34 35.44 13.60
C VAL A 201 29.48 35.79 12.63
N LEU A 202 29.15 36.36 11.46
CA LEU A 202 30.14 36.74 10.44
C LEU A 202 30.47 38.25 10.43
N GLN A 203 29.78 39.06 11.23
CA GLN A 203 30.17 40.44 11.49
C GLN A 203 30.69 40.52 12.92
N GLY A 204 32.02 40.46 13.06
CA GLY A 204 32.72 40.60 14.32
C GLY A 204 32.45 41.96 14.97
N VAL A 205 31.37 42.02 15.73
CA VAL A 205 31.03 43.15 16.60
C VAL A 205 31.02 42.60 18.03
N ASP A 206 32.15 42.77 18.71
CA ASP A 206 32.25 42.64 20.16
C ASP A 206 31.46 43.80 20.81
N PRO A 207 30.41 43.54 21.61
CA PRO A 207 29.68 44.59 22.29
C PRO A 207 30.18 44.70 23.72
N ALA A 208 31.45 45.07 23.94
CA ALA A 208 31.91 45.59 25.23
C ALA A 208 33.36 46.08 25.12
N GLY A 209 33.53 47.40 24.98
CA GLY A 209 34.81 48.03 25.25
C GLY A 209 35.18 47.87 26.73
N ARG A 210 36.20 47.07 27.02
CA ARG A 210 37.05 47.20 28.22
C ARG A 210 38.46 46.75 27.87
N GLY A 211 39.38 47.70 27.83
CA GLY A 211 40.80 47.43 27.63
C GLY A 211 41.45 46.82 28.87
N ASP A 212 42.49 46.02 28.64
CA ASP A 212 43.57 45.84 29.61
C ASP A 212 44.89 45.56 28.85
N PRO A 213 45.93 46.41 28.98
CA PRO A 213 47.21 46.18 28.36
C PRO A 213 48.21 45.68 29.41
N ARG A 214 48.54 44.39 29.45
CA ARG A 214 49.77 43.92 30.11
C ARG A 214 50.22 42.53 29.70
N HIS A 215 51.52 42.45 29.48
CA HIS A 215 52.42 41.30 29.39
C HIS A 215 52.61 40.57 28.05
N GLY A 216 53.63 41.06 27.33
CA GLY A 216 54.49 40.24 26.48
C GLY A 216 55.65 39.58 27.26
N ARG A 217 56.17 38.49 26.67
CA ARG A 217 57.59 38.04 26.54
C ARG A 217 57.56 36.59 26.02
N ARG A 218 57.89 36.37 24.73
CA ARG A 218 59.18 35.89 24.19
C ARG A 218 59.54 34.40 24.48
N ARG A 219 59.35 33.57 23.44
CA ARG A 219 60.34 32.69 22.74
C ARG A 219 60.91 31.44 23.50
N PRO A 220 61.66 30.50 22.85
CA PRO A 220 61.14 29.33 22.10
C PRO A 220 61.95 28.02 22.36
N GLY A 221 61.61 26.90 21.69
CA GLY A 221 62.60 25.92 21.23
C GLY A 221 62.54 24.46 21.73
N ALA A 222 62.86 23.56 20.77
CA ALA A 222 63.46 22.22 20.93
C ALA A 222 62.57 21.09 21.54
N ALA A 223 62.62 19.83 21.16
CA ALA A 223 63.38 19.05 20.17
C ALA A 223 62.60 17.75 19.89
N ALA A 224 62.91 17.10 18.77
CA ALA A 224 62.58 15.70 18.52
C ALA A 224 63.30 14.79 19.54
N ASP A 225 62.76 13.59 19.80
CA ASP A 225 63.55 12.36 19.75
C ASP A 225 62.69 11.09 19.81
N HIS A 226 63.20 10.10 19.06
CA HIS A 226 62.78 8.72 18.91
C HIS A 226 62.76 7.95 20.24
N VAL A 227 61.79 7.03 20.41
CA VAL A 227 62.00 5.75 21.13
C VAL A 227 61.19 4.63 20.46
N GLU A 228 61.90 3.56 20.12
CA GLU A 228 61.44 2.27 19.61
C GLU A 228 60.69 1.44 20.68
N GLY A 229 59.94 0.42 20.25
CA GLY A 229 59.53 -0.66 21.15
C GLY A 229 58.37 -1.48 20.62
N GLY A 230 58.64 -2.40 19.69
CA GLY A 230 57.79 -3.58 19.51
C GLY A 230 58.09 -4.61 20.59
N TRP A 231 57.11 -5.46 20.95
CA TRP A 231 57.28 -6.88 21.31
C TRP A 231 55.90 -7.56 21.35
N SER A 232 55.91 -8.80 20.85
CA SER A 232 54.96 -9.92 20.96
C SER A 232 53.54 -9.76 20.41
#